data_AF-A0A0Q8BCZ3-F1
#
_entry.id   AF-A0A0Q8BCZ3-F1
#
_cell.length_a   1.000
_cell.length_b   1.000
_cell.length_c   1.000
_cell.angle_alpha   90.00
_cell.angle_beta   90.00
_cell.angle_gamma   90.00
#
_symmetry.space_group_name_H-M   'P 1'
#
loop_
_entity.id
_entity.type
_entity.pdbx_description
1 polymer ?
#
loop_
_entity_poly.entity_id
_entity_poly.type
_entity_poly.pdbx_seq_one_letter_code
_entity_poly.pdbx_strand_id
1 'polypeptide(L)' 'MAQPIYASYERRNDPKKDETSNTMNLIRNYRNWRRYRETVSELSRLTNRELTDLGISRSDIHFVARKSV' A
#
# COMPACT_ATOMS: atom_id res chain seq x y z
N MET A 1 -25.71 32.29 44.84
CA MET A 1 -24.78 31.16 44.64
C MET A 1 -24.56 31.03 43.14
N ALA A 2 -23.50 31.64 42.61
CA ALA A 2 -23.27 31.75 41.16
C ALA A 2 -22.52 30.52 40.64
N GLN A 3 -22.98 29.93 39.54
CA GLN A 3 -22.28 28.84 38.86
C GLN A 3 -21.10 29.42 38.06
N PRO A 4 -19.89 28.81 38.10
CA PRO A 4 -18.75 29.30 37.34
C PRO A 4 -18.93 29.03 35.84
N ILE A 5 -18.89 30.09 35.03
CA ILE A 5 -19.21 30.10 33.59
C ILE A 5 -18.05 29.56 32.71
N TYR A 6 -17.04 28.86 33.26
CA TYR A 6 -15.79 28.58 32.51
C TYR A 6 -15.07 27.26 32.83
N ALA A 7 -15.78 26.15 33.05
CA ALA A 7 -15.11 24.84 33.28
C ALA A 7 -15.48 23.74 32.27
N SER A 8 -15.97 24.08 31.08
CA SER A 8 -16.15 23.14 29.98
C SER A 8 -15.20 23.45 28.82
N TYR A 9 -13.89 23.46 29.07
CA TYR A 9 -12.93 23.12 28.01
C TYR A 9 -12.89 21.60 27.93
N GLU A 10 -13.93 21.01 27.35
CA GLU A 10 -13.81 19.71 26.71
C GLU A 10 -12.81 19.90 25.57
N ARG A 11 -11.52 19.74 25.90
CA ARG A 11 -10.43 19.75 24.93
C ARG A 11 -10.61 18.50 24.09
N ARG A 12 -11.36 18.66 23.00
CA ARG A 12 -11.44 17.77 21.86
C ARG A 12 -10.05 17.17 21.62
N ASN A 13 -9.94 15.85 21.70
CA ASN A 13 -8.79 15.13 21.20
C ASN A 13 -8.79 15.34 19.68
N ASP A 14 -8.07 16.34 19.19
CA ASP A 14 -7.78 16.48 17.76
C ASP A 14 -6.68 15.46 17.41
N PRO A 15 -6.98 14.37 16.68
CA PRO A 15 -5.92 13.54 16.14
C PRO A 15 -5.22 14.40 15.09
N LYS A 16 -4.05 14.98 15.44
CA LYS A 16 -3.12 15.53 14.46
C LYS A 16 -2.80 14.40 13.50
N LYS A 17 -3.49 14.35 12.34
CA LYS A 17 -3.14 13.45 11.23
C LYS A 17 -1.73 13.79 10.81
N ASP A 18 -0.82 12.97 11.29
CA ASP A 18 0.61 13.09 11.21
C ASP A 18 1.07 12.96 9.75
N GLU A 19 1.73 14.01 9.24
CA GLU A 19 2.40 14.02 7.93
C GLU A 19 3.33 12.80 7.77
N THR A 20 3.92 12.34 8.88
CA THR A 20 4.72 11.12 9.00
C THR A 20 3.97 9.87 8.53
N SER A 21 2.68 9.74 8.83
CA SER A 21 1.84 8.64 8.33
C SER A 21 1.64 8.72 6.82
N ASN A 22 1.51 9.92 6.26
CA ASN A 22 1.35 10.08 4.81
C ASN A 22 2.66 9.70 4.07
N THR A 23 3.80 10.13 4.60
CA THR A 23 5.13 9.77 4.05
C THR A 23 5.41 8.27 4.17
N MET A 24 5.08 7.63 5.31
CA MET A 24 5.23 6.18 5.48
C MET A 24 4.34 5.38 4.51
N ASN A 25 3.10 5.84 4.28
CA ASN A 25 2.21 5.24 3.28
C ASN A 25 2.74 5.41 1.84
N LEU A 26 3.32 6.58 1.52
CA LEU A 26 3.93 6.82 0.20
C LEU A 26 5.13 5.91 -0.06
N ILE A 27 6.04 5.79 0.92
CA ILE A 27 7.21 4.91 0.81
C ILE A 27 6.76 3.45 0.66
N ARG A 28 5.75 3.01 1.43
CA ARG A 28 5.17 1.67 1.29
C ARG A 28 4.57 1.46 -0.09
N ASN A 29 3.76 2.40 -0.58
CA ASN A 29 3.17 2.33 -1.92
C ASN A 29 4.23 2.28 -3.01
N TYR A 30 5.30 3.08 -2.91
CA TYR A 30 6.40 3.06 -3.87
C TYR A 30 7.12 1.71 -3.88
N ARG A 31 7.43 1.15 -2.70
CA ARG A 31 8.05 -0.18 -2.59
C ARG A 31 7.18 -1.26 -3.22
N ASN A 32 5.88 -1.22 -2.97
CA ASN A 32 4.93 -2.17 -3.54
C ASN A 32 4.84 -2.02 -5.07
N TRP A 33 4.75 -0.79 -5.58
CA TRP A 33 4.79 -0.52 -7.01
C TRP A 33 6.07 -1.04 -7.68
N ARG A 34 7.23 -0.81 -7.04
CA ARG A 34 8.52 -1.28 -7.56
C ARG A 34 8.54 -2.82 -7.66
N ARG A 35 8.12 -3.52 -6.59
CA ARG A 35 8.04 -4.99 -6.56
C ARG A 35 7.08 -5.54 -7.61
N TYR A 36 5.89 -4.94 -7.74
CA TYR A 36 4.92 -5.33 -8.77
C TYR A 36 5.56 -5.25 -10.17
N ARG A 37 6.22 -4.13 -10.48
CA ARG A 37 6.87 -3.93 -11.80
C ARG A 37 8.03 -4.89 -12.02
N GLU A 38 8.81 -5.18 -10.99
CA GLU A 38 9.89 -6.15 -11.03
C GLU A 38 9.35 -7.54 -11.38
N THR A 39 8.33 -8.02 -10.66
CA THR A 39 7.67 -9.31 -10.94
C THR A 39 7.07 -9.36 -12.34
N VAL A 40 6.38 -8.30 -12.79
CA VAL A 40 5.85 -8.22 -14.17
C VAL A 40 6.98 -8.28 -15.19
N SER A 41 8.08 -7.53 -14.99
CA SER A 41 9.21 -7.51 -15.91
C SER A 41 9.90 -8.87 -15.99
N GLU A 42 10.12 -9.54 -14.86
CA GLU A 42 10.73 -10.87 -14.80
C GLU A 42 9.86 -11.91 -15.50
N LEU A 43 8.59 -12.03 -15.11
CA LEU A 43 7.65 -12.96 -15.76
C LEU A 43 7.42 -12.63 -17.23
N SER A 44 7.45 -11.34 -17.60
CA SER A 44 7.27 -10.94 -18.99
C SER A 44 8.47 -11.29 -19.88
N ARG A 45 9.67 -11.44 -19.31
CA ARG A 45 10.88 -11.87 -20.03
C ARG A 45 10.92 -13.38 -20.28
N LEU A 46 10.25 -14.16 -19.45
CA LEU A 46 10.11 -15.60 -19.64
C LEU A 46 9.33 -15.91 -20.92
N THR A 47 9.68 -17.01 -21.57
CA THR A 47 8.96 -17.55 -22.74
C THR A 47 7.65 -18.21 -22.32
N ASN A 48 6.75 -18.45 -23.29
CA ASN A 48 5.48 -19.14 -23.00
C ASN A 48 5.70 -20.55 -22.41
N ARG A 49 6.80 -21.23 -22.79
CA ARG A 49 7.14 -22.55 -22.25
C ARG A 49 7.58 -22.47 -20.80
N GLU A 50 8.50 -21.57 -20.48
CA GLU A 50 8.94 -21.36 -19.09
C GLU A 50 7.78 -20.92 -18.18
N LEU A 51 6.87 -20.09 -18.69
CA LEU A 51 5.65 -19.73 -17.97
C LEU A 51 4.73 -20.95 -17.75
N THR A 52 4.58 -21.80 -18.77
CA THR A 52 3.81 -23.05 -18.67
C THR A 52 4.43 -24.01 -17.67
N ASP A 53 5.76 -24.12 -17.61
CA ASP A 53 6.47 -24.97 -16.66
C ASP A 53 6.25 -24.50 -15.20
N LEU A 54 6.02 -23.19 -14.99
CA LEU A 54 5.62 -22.61 -13.72
C LEU A 54 4.10 -22.73 -13.44
N GLY A 55 3.32 -23.23 -14.40
CA GLY A 55 1.86 -23.29 -14.32
C GLY A 55 1.18 -21.93 -14.42
N ILE A 56 1.82 -20.95 -15.05
CA ILE A 56 1.35 -19.56 -15.17
C ILE A 56 1.06 -19.26 -16.65
N SER A 57 -0.09 -18.66 -16.97
CA SER A 57 -0.34 -18.12 -18.30
C SER A 57 0.13 -16.66 -18.43
N ARG A 58 0.38 -16.19 -19.66
CA ARG A 58 0.70 -14.77 -19.91
C ARG A 58 -0.34 -13.80 -19.32
N SER A 59 -1.62 -14.18 -19.35
CA SER A 59 -2.71 -13.41 -18.73
C SER A 59 -2.62 -13.34 -17.21
N ASP A 60 -2.05 -14.35 -16.56
CA ASP A 60 -1.94 -14.42 -15.10
C ASP A 60 -0.79 -13.58 -14.54
N ILE A 61 0.16 -13.13 -15.38
CA ILE A 61 1.32 -12.33 -14.95
C ILE A 61 0.90 -11.15 -14.06
N HIS A 62 -0.12 -10.40 -14.49
CA HIS A 62 -0.63 -9.25 -13.75
C HIS A 62 -1.36 -9.64 -12.45
N PHE A 63 -1.95 -10.83 -12.41
CA PHE A 63 -2.61 -11.35 -11.22
C PHE A 63 -1.56 -11.81 -10.18
N VAL A 64 -0.57 -12.60 -10.62
CA VAL A 64 0.52 -13.09 -9.79
C VAL A 64 1.35 -11.94 -9.24
N ALA A 65 1.71 -10.96 -10.07
CA ALA A 65 2.47 -9.80 -9.63
C ALA A 65 1.71 -8.92 -8.62
N ARG A 66 0.37 -8.88 -8.66
CA ARG A 66 -0.43 -8.19 -7.64
C ARG A 66 -0.49 -8.97 -6.32
N LYS A 67 -0.30 -10.28 -6.35
CA LYS A 67 -0.28 -11.14 -5.15
C LYS A 67 1.07 -11.10 -4.41
N SER A 68 2.15 -10.63 -5.05
CA SER A 68 3.50 -10.57 -4.47
C SER A 68 3.84 -9.30 -3.68
N VAL A 69 2.89 -8.34 -3.55
CA VAL A 69 3.10 -7.01 -2.94
C VAL A 69 2.32 -6.75 -1.66
#